data_AF-A0A7Y2AM81-F1
#
_entry.id   AF-A0A7Y2AM81-F1
#
_cell.length_a   1.000
_cell.length_b   1.000
_cell.length_c   1.000
_cell.angle_alpha   90.00
_cell.angle_beta   90.00
_cell.angle_gamma   90.00
#
_symmetry.space_group_name_H-M   'P 1'
#
loop_
_entity.id
_entity.type
_entity.pdbx_description
1 polymer ?
#
loop_
_entity_poly.entity_id
_entity_poly.type
_entity_poly.pdbx_seq_one_letter_code
_entity_poly.pdbx_strand_id
1 'polypeptide(L)'
;MLLIALPSASQDAPDVESNAAPPLVNATLGKTPFVHRSGNLYLSGQPPITAIEQLPDSGIKRVITLRTDGEIRWDESAEVKQAGMEFYKIPLAAPDTFTDEALDRARELLRESEKHPTLLHCASANRVGAVWMTFRVLDQGVPIETAIAEAKEAGMRSTANEKIALAYIQNNRGRTMESADAKPGINANFLDPDLKIEEWIQRFEIESREVFQSRKAILAACDIQPGQAVADIGAGTGLYTRMFSEAVGAKGMVYAVDISPKFIGHLDEQVQQAGRTNIKSILCTSESTLLPPASIDVAFVCDTYHHFEHPQQTLASIRRALRPGGKLFVIDFDRIPGKSREWLLTHVRADKATFRKEIESAGFDFLQEKKIDGLQENYFLAFQKNR
;
A
#
# COMPACT_ATOMS: atom_id res chain seq x y z
N MET A 1 -22.29 9.52 68.39
CA MET A 1 -21.54 10.39 67.48
C MET A 1 -20.19 9.72 67.24
N LEU A 2 -20.04 8.97 66.15
CA LEU A 2 -18.74 8.54 65.61
C LEU A 2 -18.97 7.98 64.20
N LEU A 3 -18.56 8.74 63.18
CA LEU A 3 -18.41 8.25 61.81
C LEU A 3 -17.23 7.27 61.78
N ILE A 4 -17.44 6.08 61.22
CA ILE A 4 -16.35 5.17 60.86
C ILE A 4 -16.20 5.22 59.34
N ALA A 5 -15.06 5.75 58.90
CA ALA A 5 -14.65 5.81 57.50
C ALA A 5 -14.26 4.41 56.99
N LEU A 6 -14.70 4.08 55.77
CA LEU A 6 -14.20 2.91 55.03
C LEU A 6 -12.99 3.31 54.18
N PRO A 7 -11.94 2.48 54.09
CA PRO A 7 -10.73 2.82 53.36
C PRO A 7 -10.91 2.64 51.85
N SER A 8 -10.46 3.63 51.08
CA SER A 8 -10.31 3.55 49.62
C SER A 8 -9.07 2.72 49.27
N ALA A 9 -9.26 1.53 48.72
CA ALA A 9 -8.21 0.79 48.03
C ALA A 9 -8.43 0.94 46.53
N SER A 10 -7.74 1.91 45.92
CA SER A 10 -7.45 1.88 44.48
C SER A 10 -6.41 0.78 44.26
N GLN A 11 -6.81 -0.32 43.62
CA GLN A 11 -5.84 -1.25 43.05
C GLN A 11 -5.43 -0.73 41.68
N ASP A 12 -4.14 -0.49 41.56
CA ASP A 12 -3.44 0.02 40.39
C ASP A 12 -3.76 -0.83 39.15
N ALA A 13 -4.33 -0.17 38.15
CA ALA A 13 -4.25 -0.64 36.77
C ALA A 13 -2.81 -0.42 36.28
N PRO A 14 -2.23 -1.35 35.50
CA PRO A 14 -0.88 -1.17 34.98
C PRO A 14 -0.83 0.09 34.11
N ASP A 15 0.17 0.93 34.34
CA ASP A 15 0.46 2.13 33.56
C ASP A 15 0.52 1.78 32.07
N VAL A 16 -0.46 2.29 31.32
CA VAL A 16 -0.40 2.36 29.86
C VAL A 16 0.61 3.46 29.55
N GLU A 17 1.85 3.08 29.23
CA GLU A 17 2.83 4.01 28.65
C GLU A 17 2.14 4.76 27.51
N SER A 18 2.04 6.08 27.65
CA SER A 18 1.34 6.93 26.68
C SER A 18 2.05 6.82 25.34
N ASN A 19 1.34 6.29 24.35
CA ASN A 19 1.79 6.08 22.96
C ASN A 19 1.93 7.40 22.17
N ALA A 20 2.32 8.50 22.84
CA ALA A 20 2.41 9.83 22.27
C ALA A 20 3.74 9.99 21.52
N ALA A 21 3.69 10.56 20.32
CA ALA A 21 4.88 10.82 19.53
C ALA A 21 5.87 11.70 20.32
N PRO A 22 7.18 11.38 20.32
CA PRO A 22 8.15 12.13 21.09
C PRO A 22 8.18 13.61 20.66
N PRO A 23 8.33 14.57 21.58
CA PRO A 23 8.37 15.98 21.23
C PRO A 23 9.63 16.30 20.42
N LEU A 24 9.56 17.35 19.60
CA LEU A 24 10.74 17.94 18.99
C LEU A 24 11.44 18.83 20.02
N VAL A 25 12.73 18.59 20.25
CA VAL A 25 13.54 19.37 21.19
C VAL A 25 14.83 19.86 20.52
N ASN A 26 15.37 20.98 20.99
CA ASN A 26 16.69 21.44 20.58
C ASN A 26 17.78 20.43 21.00
N ALA A 27 18.76 20.22 20.13
CA ALA A 27 19.88 19.33 20.38
C ALA A 27 21.19 19.91 19.84
N THR A 28 22.30 19.19 20.00
CA THR A 28 23.61 19.61 19.51
C THR A 28 24.37 18.40 18.98
N LEU A 29 25.02 18.56 17.82
CA LEU A 29 25.87 17.57 17.18
C LEU A 29 27.14 18.27 16.67
N GLY A 30 28.13 18.42 17.54
CA GLY A 30 29.33 19.21 17.24
C GLY A 30 28.99 20.64 16.81
N LYS A 31 29.56 21.11 15.69
CA LYS A 31 29.29 22.44 15.11
C LYS A 31 28.16 22.44 14.06
N THR A 32 27.32 21.40 14.05
CA THR A 32 26.21 21.30 13.11
C THR A 32 25.14 22.35 13.42
N PRO A 33 24.63 23.09 12.42
CA PRO A 33 23.58 24.09 12.64
C PRO A 33 22.17 23.49 12.64
N PHE A 34 21.22 24.18 13.28
CA PHE A 34 19.78 23.86 13.30
C PHE A 34 19.44 22.45 13.83
N VAL A 35 20.17 21.97 14.83
CA VAL A 35 20.00 20.59 15.32
C VAL A 35 18.81 20.48 16.26
N HIS A 36 17.86 19.62 15.88
CA HIS A 36 16.73 19.22 16.70
C HIS A 36 16.67 17.69 16.79
N ARG A 37 15.96 17.18 17.80
CA ARG A 37 15.81 15.75 18.05
C ARG A 37 14.36 15.44 18.44
N SER A 38 13.85 14.32 17.95
CA SER A 38 12.61 13.70 18.43
C SER A 38 12.85 12.19 18.52
N GLY A 39 12.83 11.64 19.74
CA GLY A 39 13.18 10.23 19.96
C GLY A 39 14.60 9.91 19.49
N ASN A 40 14.77 8.99 18.54
CA ASN A 40 16.05 8.60 17.94
C ASN A 40 16.33 9.26 16.57
N LEU A 41 15.52 10.25 16.19
CA LEU A 41 15.65 10.98 14.94
C LEU A 41 16.19 12.39 15.19
N TYR A 42 17.26 12.73 14.49
CA TYR A 42 17.90 14.04 14.50
C TYR A 42 17.63 14.77 13.18
N LEU A 43 17.34 16.06 13.27
CA LEU A 43 17.10 16.96 12.14
C LEU A 43 18.17 18.04 12.14
N SER A 44 18.75 18.38 11.00
CA SER A 44 19.77 19.45 10.96
C SER A 44 20.00 20.12 9.60
N GLY A 45 20.73 21.24 9.63
CA GLY A 45 21.44 21.75 8.45
C GLY A 45 22.72 20.95 8.17
N GLN A 46 23.61 21.44 7.32
CA GLN A 46 24.77 20.65 6.91
C GLN A 46 25.73 20.39 8.08
N PRO A 47 25.93 19.13 8.51
CA PRO A 47 27.01 18.81 9.43
C PRO A 47 28.37 19.05 8.76
N PRO A 48 29.35 19.66 9.45
CA PRO A 48 30.72 19.67 8.97
C PRO A 48 31.31 18.25 9.02
N ILE A 49 32.34 17.98 8.21
CA ILE A 49 33.02 16.67 8.17
C ILE A 49 33.45 16.19 9.57
N THR A 50 33.97 17.10 10.41
CA THR A 50 34.38 16.80 11.78
C THR A 50 33.22 16.40 12.70
N ALA A 51 31.99 16.82 12.39
CA ALA A 51 30.82 16.37 13.13
C ALA A 51 30.35 14.98 12.67
N ILE A 52 30.51 14.64 11.37
CA ILE A 52 30.16 13.32 10.84
C ILE A 52 30.93 12.21 11.57
N GLU A 53 32.24 12.41 11.76
CA GLU A 53 33.12 11.46 12.47
C GLU A 53 32.66 11.19 13.93
N GLN A 54 31.95 12.15 14.53
CA GLN A 54 31.52 12.10 15.94
C GLN A 54 30.04 11.68 16.11
N LEU A 55 29.29 11.49 15.02
CA LEU A 55 27.89 11.07 15.10
C LEU A 55 27.69 9.73 15.83
N PRO A 56 28.57 8.71 15.68
CA PRO A 56 28.43 7.45 16.42
C PRO A 56 28.45 7.62 17.95
N ASP A 57 29.18 8.61 18.48
CA ASP A 57 29.22 8.91 19.92
C ASP A 57 27.86 9.40 20.44
N SER A 58 27.04 9.95 19.55
CA SER A 58 25.65 10.36 19.83
C SER A 58 24.64 9.21 19.58
N GLY A 59 25.13 8.01 19.29
CA GLY A 59 24.32 6.82 19.02
C GLY A 59 23.71 6.77 17.62
N ILE A 60 24.03 7.72 16.74
CA ILE A 60 23.52 7.78 15.37
C ILE A 60 24.19 6.67 14.56
N LYS A 61 23.36 5.90 13.83
CA LYS A 61 23.78 4.76 13.00
C LYS A 61 23.53 5.00 11.51
N ARG A 62 22.71 5.99 11.16
CA ARG A 62 22.28 6.26 9.79
C ARG A 62 22.28 7.75 9.50
N VAL A 63 22.74 8.14 8.31
CA VAL A 63 22.65 9.50 7.78
C VAL A 63 21.83 9.50 6.49
N ILE A 64 20.84 10.38 6.43
CA ILE A 64 20.01 10.64 5.26
C ILE A 64 20.27 12.08 4.80
N THR A 65 20.85 12.23 3.62
CA THR A 65 21.08 13.54 3.00
C THR A 65 19.95 13.85 2.00
N LEU A 66 19.36 15.03 2.12
CA LEU A 66 18.40 15.54 1.13
C LEU A 66 19.07 16.34 0.00
N ARG A 67 20.40 16.38 0.00
CA ARG A 67 21.20 17.19 -0.92
C ARG A 67 21.49 16.44 -2.22
N THR A 68 21.64 17.19 -3.30
CA THR A 68 22.02 16.63 -4.61
C THR A 68 23.53 16.60 -4.79
N ASP A 69 23.98 15.90 -5.83
CA ASP A 69 25.39 15.90 -6.20
C ASP A 69 25.87 17.32 -6.55
N GLY A 70 27.09 17.65 -6.15
CA GLY A 70 27.69 18.98 -6.34
C GLY A 70 27.28 20.05 -5.31
N GLU A 71 26.32 19.77 -4.42
CA GLU A 71 25.96 20.70 -3.34
C GLU A 71 27.00 20.76 -2.20
N ILE A 72 27.85 19.75 -2.10
CA ILE A 72 28.94 19.61 -1.13
C ILE A 72 30.22 19.32 -1.89
N ARG A 73 31.35 19.87 -1.43
CA ARG A 73 32.68 19.74 -2.09
C ARG A 73 33.46 18.47 -1.73
N TRP A 74 32.90 17.61 -0.90
CA TRP A 74 33.52 16.39 -0.38
C TRP A 74 32.53 15.23 -0.46
N ASP A 75 33.06 14.00 -0.44
CA ASP A 75 32.24 12.78 -0.57
C ASP A 75 31.62 12.40 0.78
N GLU A 76 30.40 12.90 1.00
CA GLU A 76 29.66 12.63 2.22
C GLU A 76 29.36 11.14 2.45
N SER A 77 29.13 10.38 1.38
CA SER A 77 28.91 8.94 1.49
C SER A 77 30.17 8.24 2.02
N ALA A 78 31.35 8.62 1.53
CA ALA A 78 32.61 8.02 1.95
C ALA A 78 32.86 8.25 3.45
N GLU A 79 32.70 9.49 3.94
CA GLU A 79 32.93 9.83 5.35
C GLU A 79 31.93 9.16 6.29
N VAL A 80 30.64 9.14 5.93
CA VAL A 80 29.61 8.47 6.74
C VAL A 80 29.88 6.96 6.84
N LYS A 81 30.26 6.33 5.72
CA LYS A 81 30.59 4.90 5.70
C LYS A 81 31.89 4.60 6.45
N GLN A 82 32.88 5.48 6.37
CA GLN A 82 34.13 5.37 7.14
C GLN A 82 33.87 5.45 8.64
N ALA A 83 32.91 6.28 9.06
CA ALA A 83 32.43 6.34 10.45
C ALA A 83 31.53 5.14 10.84
N GLY A 84 31.35 4.15 9.97
CA GLY A 84 30.61 2.91 10.26
C GLY A 84 29.08 3.05 10.24
N MET A 85 28.56 4.11 9.61
CA MET A 85 27.12 4.39 9.53
C MET A 85 26.53 4.04 8.16
N GLU A 86 25.23 3.77 8.13
CA GLU A 86 24.45 3.64 6.89
C GLU A 86 24.25 5.01 6.25
N PHE A 87 24.37 5.09 4.92
CA PHE A 87 24.17 6.32 4.16
C PHE A 87 23.06 6.18 3.12
N TYR A 88 22.10 7.10 3.15
CA TYR A 88 21.04 7.21 2.16
C TYR A 88 20.99 8.63 1.59
N LYS A 89 20.69 8.72 0.30
CA LYS A 89 20.54 9.98 -0.43
C LYS A 89 19.14 10.06 -1.04
N ILE A 90 18.42 11.13 -0.75
CA ILE A 90 17.10 11.44 -1.31
C ILE A 90 17.19 12.86 -1.87
N PRO A 91 17.62 13.03 -3.13
CA PRO A 91 17.93 14.34 -3.67
C PRO A 91 16.68 15.19 -3.84
N LEU A 92 16.58 16.30 -3.10
CA LEU A 92 15.46 17.24 -3.19
C LEU A 92 16.00 18.63 -3.54
N ALA A 93 16.22 18.95 -4.83
CA ALA A 93 16.80 20.24 -5.25
C ALA A 93 15.77 21.36 -5.37
N ALA A 94 14.61 21.04 -5.95
CA ALA A 94 13.60 21.99 -6.38
C ALA A 94 12.20 21.39 -6.21
N PRO A 95 11.13 22.20 -6.28
CA PRO A 95 9.76 21.75 -6.08
C PRO A 95 9.35 20.47 -6.80
N ASP A 96 9.80 20.28 -8.04
CA ASP A 96 9.55 19.12 -8.90
C ASP A 96 10.22 17.83 -8.41
N THR A 97 11.29 17.93 -7.63
CA THR A 97 11.98 16.77 -7.04
C THR A 97 11.32 16.23 -5.77
N PHE A 98 10.36 16.97 -5.18
CA PHE A 98 9.54 16.51 -4.07
C PHE A 98 8.36 15.66 -4.58
N THR A 99 8.68 14.59 -5.29
CA THR A 99 7.66 13.64 -5.76
C THR A 99 7.11 12.84 -4.59
N ASP A 100 5.92 12.26 -4.77
CA ASP A 100 5.31 11.39 -3.77
C ASP A 100 6.27 10.24 -3.40
N GLU A 101 6.97 9.65 -4.39
CA GLU A 101 7.94 8.57 -4.16
C GLU A 101 9.14 9.02 -3.31
N ALA A 102 9.63 10.25 -3.51
CA ALA A 102 10.74 10.78 -2.73
C ALA A 102 10.35 11.03 -1.27
N LEU A 103 9.14 11.55 -1.04
CA LEU A 103 8.59 11.78 0.29
C LEU A 103 8.22 10.46 0.99
N ASP A 104 7.66 9.50 0.26
CA ASP A 104 7.38 8.14 0.75
C ASP A 104 8.67 7.46 1.19
N ARG A 105 9.71 7.51 0.35
CA ARG A 105 11.01 6.90 0.67
C ARG A 105 11.66 7.56 1.88
N ALA A 106 11.56 8.88 2.01
CA ALA A 106 12.07 9.57 3.18
C ALA A 106 11.33 9.10 4.43
N ARG A 107 9.99 9.12 4.44
CA ARG A 107 9.17 8.69 5.57
C ARG A 107 9.41 7.23 5.96
N GLU A 108 9.61 6.34 4.99
CA GLU A 108 9.97 4.95 5.23
C GLU A 108 11.24 4.82 6.08
N LEU A 109 12.31 5.52 5.70
CA LEU A 109 13.55 5.50 6.46
C LEU A 109 13.40 6.14 7.86
N LEU A 110 12.53 7.13 8.02
CA LEU A 110 12.27 7.77 9.32
C LEU A 110 11.48 6.87 10.28
N ARG A 111 10.58 6.02 9.78
CA ARG A 111 9.87 5.02 10.60
C ARG A 111 10.81 4.02 11.26
N GLU A 112 11.95 3.74 10.63
CA GLU A 112 12.96 2.83 11.18
C GLU A 112 13.87 3.48 12.23
N SER A 113 13.72 4.79 12.48
CA SER A 113 14.65 5.56 13.32
C SER A 113 14.74 5.08 14.78
N GLU A 114 13.71 4.40 15.30
CA GLU A 114 13.78 3.77 16.61
C GLU A 114 14.84 2.68 16.68
N LYS A 115 14.92 1.85 15.64
CA LYS A 115 15.89 0.74 15.52
C LYS A 115 17.23 1.20 14.94
N HIS A 116 17.19 2.19 14.06
CA HIS A 116 18.34 2.77 13.37
C HIS A 116 18.37 4.28 13.66
N PRO A 117 18.91 4.73 14.81
CA PRO A 117 18.99 6.15 15.12
C PRO A 117 19.59 6.95 13.97
N THR A 118 18.86 7.97 13.52
CA THR A 118 19.04 8.56 12.18
C THR A 118 19.29 10.05 12.28
N LEU A 119 20.21 10.57 11.46
CA LEU A 119 20.35 11.98 11.14
C LEU A 119 19.75 12.27 9.76
N LEU A 120 18.70 13.08 9.71
CA LEU A 120 18.18 13.67 8.47
C LEU A 120 18.71 15.10 8.33
N HIS A 121 19.41 15.39 7.23
CA HIS A 121 19.95 16.73 7.01
C HIS A 121 19.81 17.22 5.58
N CYS A 122 19.93 18.54 5.42
CA CYS A 122 20.13 19.18 4.12
C CYS A 122 21.08 20.38 4.28
N ALA A 123 21.09 21.33 3.34
CA ALA A 123 21.94 22.52 3.48
C ALA A 123 21.61 23.35 4.75
N SER A 124 20.34 23.71 4.94
CA SER A 124 19.89 24.72 5.92
C SER A 124 18.69 24.25 6.76
N ALA A 125 18.47 22.93 6.83
CA ALA A 125 17.27 22.30 7.42
C ALA A 125 15.93 22.66 6.75
N ASN A 126 15.92 23.47 5.68
CA ASN A 126 14.69 23.92 5.04
C ASN A 126 13.89 22.78 4.39
N ARG A 127 14.59 21.87 3.69
CA ARG A 127 14.01 20.66 3.09
C ARG A 127 13.68 19.61 4.15
N VAL A 128 14.45 19.60 5.23
CA VAL A 128 14.26 18.69 6.36
C VAL A 128 12.92 18.98 7.04
N GLY A 129 12.59 20.25 7.27
CA GLY A 129 11.31 20.61 7.86
C GLY A 129 10.10 20.18 7.02
N ALA A 130 10.20 20.20 5.68
CA ALA A 130 9.13 19.70 4.82
C ALA A 130 8.93 18.19 4.95
N VAL A 131 10.01 17.40 4.91
CA VAL A 131 9.96 15.95 5.14
C VAL A 131 9.50 15.62 6.57
N TRP A 132 9.98 16.37 7.57
CA TRP A 132 9.59 16.21 8.96
C TRP A 132 8.09 16.41 9.16
N MET A 133 7.54 17.46 8.57
CA MET A 133 6.11 17.76 8.66
C MET A 133 5.25 16.63 8.10
N THR A 134 5.63 16.04 6.96
CA THR A 134 4.85 14.93 6.37
C THR A 134 4.90 13.69 7.26
N PHE A 135 6.07 13.36 7.80
CA PHE A 135 6.24 12.25 8.75
C PHE A 135 5.41 12.45 10.02
N ARG A 136 5.42 13.66 10.59
CA ARG A 136 4.68 13.94 11.82
C ARG A 136 3.18 13.73 11.68
N VAL A 137 2.61 14.24 10.59
CA VAL A 137 1.17 14.15 10.38
C VAL A 137 0.74 12.72 9.99
N LEU A 138 1.46 12.10 9.06
CA LEU A 138 0.99 10.87 8.43
C LEU A 138 1.45 9.60 9.16
N ASP A 139 2.57 9.63 9.87
CA ASP A 139 3.11 8.45 10.57
C ASP A 139 2.88 8.51 12.08
N GLN A 140 2.91 9.73 12.66
CA GLN A 140 2.83 9.92 14.10
C GLN A 140 1.52 10.55 14.58
N GLY A 141 0.60 10.85 13.65
CA GLY A 141 -0.74 11.38 13.97
C GLY A 141 -0.73 12.77 14.62
N VAL A 142 0.37 13.51 14.48
CA VAL A 142 0.52 14.84 15.07
C VAL A 142 -0.36 15.84 14.31
N PRO A 143 -1.10 16.73 15.00
CA PRO A 143 -1.90 17.76 14.35
C PRO A 143 -1.08 18.59 13.36
N ILE A 144 -1.70 18.95 12.24
CA ILE A 144 -0.99 19.60 11.13
C ILE A 144 -0.41 20.96 11.53
N GLU A 145 -1.13 21.69 12.38
CA GLU A 145 -0.71 22.97 12.92
C GLU A 145 0.57 22.82 13.78
N THR A 146 0.62 21.77 14.60
CA THR A 146 1.79 21.43 15.40
C THR A 146 2.97 21.02 14.51
N ALA A 147 2.74 20.18 13.51
CA ALA A 147 3.78 19.75 12.57
C ALA A 147 4.36 20.93 11.76
N ILE A 148 3.53 21.90 11.37
CA ILE A 148 4.00 23.15 10.71
C ILE A 148 4.88 23.95 11.66
N ALA A 149 4.45 24.12 12.92
CA ALA A 149 5.21 24.87 13.91
C ALA A 149 6.59 24.23 14.16
N GLU A 150 6.62 22.90 14.37
CA GLU A 150 7.86 22.14 14.53
C GLU A 150 8.76 22.21 13.30
N ALA A 151 8.20 22.12 12.09
CA ALA A 151 8.99 22.24 10.86
C ALA A 151 9.62 23.63 10.72
N LYS A 152 8.91 24.69 11.11
CA LYS A 152 9.43 26.06 11.15
C LYS A 152 10.50 26.20 12.22
N GLU A 153 10.32 25.60 13.40
CA GLU A 153 11.33 25.55 14.45
C GLU A 153 12.61 24.84 13.96
N ALA A 154 12.46 23.68 13.32
CA ALA A 154 13.54 22.88 12.76
C ALA A 154 14.33 23.58 11.65
N GLY A 155 13.78 24.63 11.02
CA GLY A 155 14.50 25.46 10.03
C GLY A 155 13.78 25.67 8.70
N MET A 156 12.54 25.17 8.53
CA MET A 156 11.75 25.46 7.33
C MET A 156 11.41 26.96 7.26
N ARG A 157 11.74 27.58 6.13
CA ARG A 157 11.40 28.98 5.82
C ARG A 157 10.67 29.12 4.48
N SER A 158 10.81 28.14 3.59
CA SER A 158 10.25 28.21 2.23
C SER A 158 8.76 27.93 2.26
N THR A 159 7.97 28.88 1.76
CA THR A 159 6.53 28.69 1.54
C THR A 159 6.25 27.68 0.42
N ALA A 160 7.17 27.50 -0.53
CA ALA A 160 7.05 26.50 -1.57
C ALA A 160 7.16 25.08 -0.98
N ASN A 161 8.15 24.84 -0.12
CA ASN A 161 8.32 23.53 0.52
C ASN A 161 7.15 23.21 1.45
N GLU A 162 6.64 24.21 2.19
CA GLU A 162 5.44 24.07 3.02
C GLU A 162 4.21 23.69 2.17
N LYS A 163 3.99 24.37 1.03
CA LYS A 163 2.88 24.05 0.12
C LYS A 163 2.97 22.63 -0.44
N ILE A 164 4.16 22.18 -0.82
CA ILE A 164 4.37 20.84 -1.36
C ILE A 164 4.11 19.78 -0.29
N ALA A 165 4.68 19.95 0.90
CA ALA A 165 4.43 19.04 2.02
C ALA A 165 2.94 18.99 2.39
N LEU A 166 2.26 20.14 2.39
CA LEU A 166 0.81 20.24 2.62
C LEU A 166 0.01 19.50 1.54
N ALA A 167 0.34 19.69 0.26
CA ALA A 167 -0.33 19.00 -0.83
C ALA A 167 -0.16 17.48 -0.72
N TYR A 168 1.06 17.03 -0.44
CA TYR A 168 1.35 15.62 -0.19
C TYR A 168 0.57 15.07 1.02
N ILE A 169 0.52 15.80 2.15
CA ILE A 169 -0.27 15.41 3.32
C ILE A 169 -1.76 15.33 2.99
N GLN A 170 -2.30 16.30 2.25
CA GLN A 170 -3.71 16.31 1.87
C GLN A 170 -4.06 15.10 0.98
N ASN A 171 -3.21 14.80 0.01
CA ASN A 171 -3.39 13.68 -0.92
C ASN A 171 -3.21 12.31 -0.24
N ASN A 172 -2.50 12.26 0.89
CA ASN A 172 -2.17 11.03 1.59
C ASN A 172 -2.80 10.91 2.99
N ARG A 173 -3.68 11.85 3.39
CA ARG A 173 -4.44 11.79 4.65
C ARG A 173 -5.46 10.66 4.58
N GLY A 174 -5.36 9.70 5.51
CA GLY A 174 -6.18 8.48 5.49
C GLY A 174 -5.64 7.39 4.57
N ARG A 175 -4.55 7.67 3.82
CA ARG A 175 -3.76 6.67 3.10
C ARG A 175 -2.79 6.06 4.11
N THR A 176 -3.13 4.91 4.68
CA THR A 176 -2.08 4.04 5.21
C THR A 176 -1.17 3.70 4.03
N MET A 177 0.16 3.82 4.17
CA MET A 177 1.13 3.48 3.10
C MET A 177 1.04 2.01 2.60
N GLU A 178 0.10 1.26 3.15
CA GLU A 178 -0.35 -0.04 2.69
C GLU A 178 -1.30 0.01 1.48
N SER A 179 -1.69 1.19 0.96
CA SER A 179 -2.34 1.28 -0.35
C SER A 179 -1.68 2.28 -1.28
N ALA A 180 -0.52 1.90 -1.81
CA ALA A 180 -0.04 2.50 -3.05
C ALA A 180 -1.02 2.12 -4.17
N ASP A 181 -1.54 3.14 -4.86
CA ASP A 181 -2.25 2.94 -6.13
C ASP A 181 -1.32 2.19 -7.09
N ALA A 182 -1.88 1.40 -8.00
CA ALA A 182 -1.04 0.75 -9.00
C ALA A 182 -0.29 1.78 -9.85
N LYS A 183 0.89 1.41 -10.37
CA LYS A 183 1.70 2.29 -11.22
C LYS A 183 0.86 2.83 -12.39
N PRO A 184 0.99 4.12 -12.76
CA PRO A 184 0.31 4.65 -13.94
C PRO A 184 0.55 3.77 -15.17
N GLY A 185 -0.52 3.37 -15.85
CA GLY A 185 -0.43 2.52 -17.04
C GLY A 185 -0.24 1.03 -16.78
N ILE A 186 -0.42 0.52 -15.55
CA ILE A 186 -0.36 -0.92 -15.24
C ILE A 186 -1.31 -1.76 -16.13
N ASN A 187 -2.40 -1.15 -16.58
CA ASN A 187 -3.40 -1.77 -17.45
C ASN A 187 -3.28 -1.39 -18.93
N ALA A 188 -2.23 -0.66 -19.34
CA ALA A 188 -2.09 -0.17 -20.72
C ALA A 188 -2.15 -1.29 -21.76
N ASN A 189 -1.51 -2.43 -21.47
CA ASN A 189 -1.52 -3.59 -22.38
C ASN A 189 -2.90 -4.23 -22.53
N PHE A 190 -3.81 -4.09 -21.55
CA PHE A 190 -5.17 -4.63 -21.61
C PHE A 190 -6.14 -3.67 -22.31
N LEU A 191 -5.82 -2.38 -22.31
CA LEU A 191 -6.58 -1.32 -22.94
C LEU A 191 -6.13 -1.04 -24.39
N ASP A 192 -5.13 -1.78 -24.88
CA ASP A 192 -4.65 -1.66 -26.25
C ASP A 192 -5.79 -2.02 -27.25
N PRO A 193 -6.18 -1.10 -28.16
CA PRO A 193 -7.20 -1.38 -29.17
C PRO A 193 -6.79 -2.48 -30.17
N ASP A 194 -5.50 -2.79 -30.28
CA ASP A 194 -4.95 -3.84 -31.13
C ASP A 194 -4.63 -5.14 -30.35
N LEU A 195 -5.05 -5.23 -29.08
CA LEU A 195 -4.97 -6.43 -28.27
C LEU A 195 -5.53 -7.65 -29.02
N LYS A 196 -4.73 -8.72 -29.11
CA LYS A 196 -5.13 -10.01 -29.68
C LYS A 196 -5.49 -10.99 -28.58
N ILE A 197 -6.74 -11.43 -28.57
CA ILE A 197 -7.27 -12.28 -27.50
C ILE A 197 -6.56 -13.63 -27.47
N GLU A 198 -6.20 -14.19 -28.63
CA GLU A 198 -5.55 -15.49 -28.75
C GLU A 198 -4.19 -15.52 -28.04
N GLU A 199 -3.43 -14.42 -28.11
CA GLU A 199 -2.13 -14.29 -27.42
C GLU A 199 -2.33 -14.30 -25.89
N TRP A 200 -3.40 -13.67 -25.40
CA TRP A 200 -3.74 -13.69 -23.97
C TRP A 200 -4.30 -15.03 -23.50
N ILE A 201 -5.07 -15.75 -24.32
CA ILE A 201 -5.49 -17.13 -24.03
C ILE A 201 -4.25 -18.02 -23.88
N GLN A 202 -3.31 -17.94 -24.82
CA GLN A 202 -2.04 -18.69 -24.76
C GLN A 202 -1.14 -18.28 -23.60
N ARG A 203 -1.42 -17.16 -22.93
CA ARG A 203 -0.68 -16.70 -21.75
C ARG A 203 -1.40 -17.07 -20.45
N PHE A 204 -2.71 -16.90 -20.39
CA PHE A 204 -3.51 -17.07 -19.18
C PHE A 204 -3.95 -18.51 -18.96
N GLU A 205 -4.20 -19.25 -20.04
CA GLU A 205 -4.78 -20.59 -20.01
C GLU A 205 -3.76 -21.68 -20.36
N ILE A 206 -2.61 -21.67 -19.68
CA ILE A 206 -1.53 -22.66 -19.88
C ILE A 206 -1.17 -23.39 -18.59
N GLU A 207 -0.85 -24.69 -18.71
CA GLU A 207 -0.59 -25.57 -17.55
C GLU A 207 0.69 -25.21 -16.78
N SER A 208 1.56 -24.36 -17.32
CA SER A 208 2.70 -23.80 -16.57
C SER A 208 2.30 -22.65 -15.63
N ARG A 209 1.08 -22.11 -15.73
CA ARG A 209 0.55 -21.13 -14.78
C ARG A 209 -0.18 -21.86 -13.66
N GLU A 210 0.27 -21.64 -12.44
CA GLU A 210 -0.25 -22.30 -11.24
C GLU A 210 -1.76 -22.11 -11.06
N VAL A 211 -2.28 -20.89 -11.33
CA VAL A 211 -3.72 -20.61 -11.26
C VAL A 211 -4.52 -21.37 -12.31
N PHE A 212 -3.96 -21.61 -13.51
CA PHE A 212 -4.61 -22.43 -14.51
C PHE A 212 -4.52 -23.90 -14.11
N GLN A 213 -3.34 -24.41 -13.80
CA GLN A 213 -3.13 -25.78 -13.34
C GLN A 213 -4.06 -26.14 -12.16
N SER A 214 -4.19 -25.23 -11.19
CA SER A 214 -4.96 -25.41 -9.95
C SER A 214 -6.41 -24.92 -10.04
N ARG A 215 -6.89 -24.52 -11.24
CA ARG A 215 -8.21 -23.90 -11.47
C ARG A 215 -9.38 -24.63 -10.81
N LYS A 216 -9.38 -25.98 -10.87
CA LYS A 216 -10.42 -26.80 -10.26
C LYS A 216 -10.37 -26.78 -8.72
N ALA A 217 -9.17 -26.78 -8.15
CA ALA A 217 -8.97 -26.70 -6.70
C ALA A 217 -9.33 -25.31 -6.16
N ILE A 218 -9.00 -24.24 -6.91
CA ILE A 218 -9.42 -22.87 -6.62
C ILE A 218 -10.94 -22.74 -6.66
N LEU A 219 -11.59 -23.24 -7.72
CA LEU A 219 -13.06 -23.24 -7.84
C LEU A 219 -13.70 -23.97 -6.64
N ALA A 220 -13.22 -25.17 -6.32
CA ALA A 220 -13.73 -25.95 -5.19
C ALA A 220 -13.54 -25.23 -3.84
N ALA A 221 -12.44 -24.47 -3.68
CA ALA A 221 -12.19 -23.70 -2.48
C ALA A 221 -13.13 -22.50 -2.29
N CYS A 222 -13.73 -21.99 -3.37
CA CYS A 222 -14.72 -20.91 -3.30
C CYS A 222 -16.09 -21.39 -2.78
N ASP A 223 -16.35 -22.71 -2.79
CA ASP A 223 -17.59 -23.33 -2.30
C ASP A 223 -18.86 -22.68 -2.88
N ILE A 224 -18.85 -22.49 -4.21
CA ILE A 224 -19.96 -21.88 -4.94
C ILE A 224 -21.17 -22.81 -4.93
N GLN A 225 -22.32 -22.25 -4.55
CA GLN A 225 -23.58 -22.97 -4.46
C GLN A 225 -24.46 -22.72 -5.71
N PRO A 226 -25.24 -23.72 -6.16
CA PRO A 226 -26.24 -23.52 -7.20
C PRO A 226 -27.21 -22.38 -6.86
N GLY A 227 -27.52 -21.53 -7.84
CA GLY A 227 -28.40 -20.37 -7.68
C GLY A 227 -27.72 -19.09 -7.19
N GLN A 228 -26.43 -19.13 -6.82
CA GLN A 228 -25.70 -17.92 -6.43
C GLN A 228 -25.46 -16.97 -7.60
N ALA A 229 -25.30 -15.69 -7.25
CA ALA A 229 -24.77 -14.66 -8.12
C ALA A 229 -23.28 -14.44 -7.83
N VAL A 230 -22.41 -14.69 -8.81
CA VAL A 230 -20.94 -14.58 -8.69
C VAL A 230 -20.44 -13.47 -9.61
N ALA A 231 -19.55 -12.61 -9.14
CA ALA A 231 -18.78 -11.70 -9.98
C ALA A 231 -17.35 -12.20 -10.15
N ASP A 232 -16.92 -12.39 -11.39
CA ASP A 232 -15.53 -12.64 -11.80
C ASP A 232 -14.93 -11.28 -12.19
N ILE A 233 -14.12 -10.69 -11.32
CA ILE A 233 -13.58 -9.33 -11.47
C ILE A 233 -12.15 -9.41 -12.01
N GLY A 234 -11.95 -8.82 -13.18
CA GLY A 234 -10.78 -9.11 -14.03
C GLY A 234 -10.99 -10.39 -14.84
N ALA A 235 -12.19 -10.57 -15.41
CA ALA A 235 -12.58 -11.81 -16.05
C ALA A 235 -11.66 -12.24 -17.20
N GLY A 236 -11.00 -11.29 -17.88
CA GLY A 236 -10.03 -11.55 -18.94
C GLY A 236 -10.60 -12.46 -20.04
N THR A 237 -9.94 -13.59 -20.29
CA THR A 237 -10.38 -14.59 -21.29
C THR A 237 -11.61 -15.41 -20.85
N GLY A 238 -12.10 -15.22 -19.62
CA GLY A 238 -13.29 -15.87 -19.09
C GLY A 238 -13.08 -17.28 -18.52
N LEU A 239 -11.84 -17.65 -18.19
CA LEU A 239 -11.50 -18.95 -17.61
C LEU A 239 -12.43 -19.33 -16.45
N TYR A 240 -12.47 -18.48 -15.41
CA TYR A 240 -13.29 -18.72 -14.23
C TYR A 240 -14.76 -18.41 -14.47
N THR A 241 -15.08 -17.37 -15.26
CA THR A 241 -16.45 -17.07 -15.69
C THR A 241 -17.19 -18.31 -16.20
N ARG A 242 -16.58 -19.10 -17.10
CA ARG A 242 -17.18 -20.33 -17.63
C ARG A 242 -17.39 -21.38 -16.54
N MET A 243 -16.41 -21.57 -15.68
CA MET A 243 -16.46 -22.54 -14.58
C MET A 243 -17.52 -22.16 -13.53
N PHE A 244 -17.65 -20.88 -13.22
CA PHE A 244 -18.70 -20.39 -12.32
C PHE A 244 -20.08 -20.53 -12.93
N SER A 245 -20.24 -20.30 -14.23
CA SER A 245 -21.52 -20.46 -14.93
C SER A 245 -22.05 -21.88 -14.81
N GLU A 246 -21.17 -22.87 -14.89
CA GLU A 246 -21.51 -24.28 -14.65
C GLU A 246 -21.84 -24.53 -13.18
N ALA A 247 -21.02 -24.01 -12.24
CA ALA A 247 -21.20 -24.23 -10.81
C ALA A 247 -22.50 -23.63 -10.24
N VAL A 248 -22.87 -22.42 -10.66
CA VAL A 248 -24.11 -21.76 -10.18
C VAL A 248 -25.37 -22.33 -10.87
N GLY A 249 -25.20 -23.00 -12.01
CA GLY A 249 -26.29 -23.58 -12.79
C GLY A 249 -27.27 -22.56 -13.39
N ALA A 250 -28.33 -23.06 -14.01
CA ALA A 250 -29.28 -22.26 -14.79
C ALA A 250 -30.09 -21.22 -13.98
N LYS A 251 -30.13 -21.35 -12.64
CA LYS A 251 -30.82 -20.41 -11.74
C LYS A 251 -29.89 -19.35 -11.14
N GLY A 252 -28.58 -19.54 -11.28
CA GLY A 252 -27.58 -18.57 -10.83
C GLY A 252 -27.27 -17.53 -11.88
N MET A 253 -26.34 -16.65 -11.55
CA MET A 253 -25.86 -15.60 -12.45
C MET A 253 -24.36 -15.40 -12.27
N VAL A 254 -23.63 -15.23 -13.37
CA VAL A 254 -22.23 -14.83 -13.35
C VAL A 254 -22.09 -13.47 -14.02
N TYR A 255 -21.48 -12.53 -13.32
CA TYR A 255 -21.08 -11.25 -13.86
C TYR A 255 -19.60 -11.28 -14.22
N ALA A 256 -19.28 -11.25 -15.50
CA ALA A 256 -17.91 -11.17 -15.99
C ALA A 256 -17.52 -9.70 -16.12
N VAL A 257 -16.72 -9.20 -15.16
CA VAL A 257 -16.39 -7.78 -15.03
C VAL A 257 -14.95 -7.57 -15.49
N ASP A 258 -14.74 -6.70 -16.48
CA ASP A 258 -13.41 -6.38 -16.98
C ASP A 258 -13.32 -4.92 -17.45
N ILE A 259 -12.12 -4.34 -17.38
CA ILE A 259 -11.84 -2.97 -17.83
C ILE A 259 -11.59 -2.91 -19.34
N SER A 260 -11.20 -4.03 -19.96
CA SER A 260 -10.86 -4.11 -21.37
C SER A 260 -12.10 -4.32 -22.25
N PRO A 261 -12.41 -3.39 -23.18
CA PRO A 261 -13.47 -3.58 -24.15
C PRO A 261 -13.28 -4.83 -25.03
N LYS A 262 -12.02 -5.23 -25.28
CA LYS A 262 -11.70 -6.42 -26.09
C LYS A 262 -12.04 -7.72 -25.37
N PHE A 263 -11.70 -7.83 -24.08
CA PHE A 263 -12.11 -8.98 -23.29
C PHE A 263 -13.62 -9.06 -23.14
N ILE A 264 -14.31 -7.93 -22.95
CA ILE A 264 -15.77 -7.90 -22.91
C ILE A 264 -16.39 -8.38 -24.23
N GLY A 265 -15.91 -7.89 -25.37
CA GLY A 265 -16.39 -8.35 -26.69
C GLY A 265 -16.16 -9.86 -26.89
N HIS A 266 -14.98 -10.37 -26.52
CA HIS A 266 -14.70 -11.80 -26.58
C HIS A 266 -15.63 -12.63 -25.68
N LEU A 267 -15.89 -12.17 -24.46
CA LEU A 267 -16.79 -12.83 -23.52
C LEU A 267 -18.22 -12.88 -24.07
N ASP A 268 -18.70 -11.79 -24.66
CA ASP A 268 -20.03 -11.73 -25.27
C ASP A 268 -20.18 -12.72 -26.42
N GLU A 269 -19.17 -12.80 -27.31
CA GLU A 269 -19.14 -13.77 -28.40
C GLU A 269 -19.15 -15.21 -27.88
N GLN A 270 -18.34 -15.53 -26.88
CA GLN A 270 -18.28 -16.85 -26.25
C GLN A 270 -19.61 -17.23 -25.59
N VAL A 271 -20.24 -16.29 -24.88
CA VAL A 271 -21.54 -16.48 -24.23
C VAL A 271 -22.62 -16.77 -25.26
N GLN A 272 -22.65 -15.98 -26.34
CA GLN A 272 -23.60 -16.17 -27.44
C GLN A 272 -23.40 -17.52 -28.15
N GLN A 273 -22.17 -17.87 -28.50
CA GLN A 273 -21.84 -19.12 -29.19
C GLN A 273 -22.17 -20.35 -28.33
N ALA A 274 -21.95 -20.26 -27.02
CA ALA A 274 -22.28 -21.34 -26.09
C ALA A 274 -23.77 -21.39 -25.69
N GLY A 275 -24.58 -20.42 -26.14
CA GLY A 275 -25.99 -20.33 -25.75
C GLY A 275 -26.22 -20.15 -24.25
N ARG A 276 -25.24 -19.58 -23.53
CA ARG A 276 -25.32 -19.40 -22.08
C ARG A 276 -26.19 -18.20 -21.74
N THR A 277 -27.16 -18.40 -20.84
CA THR A 277 -28.09 -17.35 -20.41
C THR A 277 -27.81 -16.82 -19.01
N ASN A 278 -26.89 -17.46 -18.27
CA ASN A 278 -26.54 -17.14 -16.89
C ASN A 278 -25.19 -16.42 -16.77
N ILE A 279 -24.72 -15.78 -17.84
CA ILE A 279 -23.53 -14.92 -17.83
C ILE A 279 -23.92 -13.54 -18.35
N LYS A 280 -23.47 -12.49 -17.66
CA LYS A 280 -23.56 -11.10 -18.10
C LYS A 280 -22.19 -10.43 -18.02
N SER A 281 -21.71 -9.92 -19.13
CA SER A 281 -20.50 -9.10 -19.16
C SER A 281 -20.78 -7.68 -18.65
N ILE A 282 -19.78 -7.07 -18.01
CA ILE A 282 -19.82 -5.68 -17.56
C ILE A 282 -18.47 -5.03 -17.84
N LEU A 283 -18.46 -4.03 -18.73
CA LEU A 283 -17.32 -3.14 -18.92
C LEU A 283 -17.25 -2.18 -17.72
N CYS A 284 -16.22 -2.32 -16.90
CA CYS A 284 -16.04 -1.53 -15.68
C CYS A 284 -15.11 -0.33 -15.90
N THR A 285 -14.87 0.45 -14.84
CA THR A 285 -13.84 1.51 -14.83
C THR A 285 -12.71 1.15 -13.87
N SER A 286 -11.64 1.96 -13.86
CA SER A 286 -10.52 1.81 -12.90
C SER A 286 -10.92 2.03 -11.43
N GLU A 287 -12.12 2.56 -11.18
CA GLU A 287 -12.63 2.91 -9.85
C GLU A 287 -13.87 2.11 -9.42
N SER A 288 -14.55 1.43 -10.34
CA SER A 288 -15.85 0.83 -10.06
C SER A 288 -16.17 -0.37 -10.95
N THR A 289 -16.66 -1.44 -10.32
CA THR A 289 -17.16 -2.64 -11.01
C THR A 289 -18.45 -2.42 -11.80
N LEU A 290 -19.15 -1.30 -11.56
CA LEU A 290 -20.47 -0.97 -12.13
C LEU A 290 -21.56 -2.03 -11.87
N LEU A 291 -21.34 -2.92 -10.91
CA LEU A 291 -22.34 -3.87 -10.45
C LEU A 291 -23.44 -3.16 -9.65
N PRO A 292 -24.72 -3.57 -9.80
CA PRO A 292 -25.81 -3.04 -8.97
C PRO A 292 -25.57 -3.36 -7.48
N PRO A 293 -26.05 -2.51 -6.56
CA PRO A 293 -25.92 -2.78 -5.12
C PRO A 293 -26.63 -4.08 -4.73
N ALA A 294 -26.04 -4.84 -3.78
CA ALA A 294 -26.58 -6.09 -3.26
C ALA A 294 -27.03 -7.11 -4.34
N SER A 295 -26.30 -7.18 -5.46
CA SER A 295 -26.61 -8.03 -6.60
C SER A 295 -25.86 -9.37 -6.60
N ILE A 296 -24.76 -9.48 -5.87
CA ILE A 296 -23.89 -10.67 -5.86
C ILE A 296 -23.73 -11.28 -4.46
N ASP A 297 -23.57 -12.60 -4.42
CA ASP A 297 -23.23 -13.37 -3.21
C ASP A 297 -21.72 -13.53 -3.05
N VAL A 298 -21.01 -13.64 -4.18
CA VAL A 298 -19.56 -13.86 -4.22
C VAL A 298 -18.90 -12.89 -5.19
N ALA A 299 -17.82 -12.25 -4.76
CA ALA A 299 -16.87 -11.57 -5.61
C ALA A 299 -15.58 -12.40 -5.66
N PHE A 300 -15.07 -12.64 -6.86
CA PHE A 300 -13.86 -13.41 -7.11
C PHE A 300 -12.86 -12.54 -7.87
N VAL A 301 -11.63 -12.46 -7.37
CA VAL A 301 -10.53 -11.71 -7.99
C VAL A 301 -9.34 -12.65 -8.07
N CYS A 302 -8.86 -12.95 -9.28
CA CYS A 302 -7.71 -13.83 -9.51
C CYS A 302 -6.68 -13.14 -10.40
N ASP A 303 -5.44 -13.02 -9.93
CA ASP A 303 -4.31 -12.33 -10.59
C ASP A 303 -4.64 -10.91 -11.10
N THR A 304 -5.59 -10.25 -10.45
CA THR A 304 -6.09 -8.92 -10.86
C THR A 304 -6.03 -7.90 -9.72
N TYR A 305 -5.95 -8.33 -8.46
CA TYR A 305 -6.03 -7.38 -7.33
C TYR A 305 -4.85 -6.39 -7.34
N HIS A 306 -3.65 -6.87 -7.68
CA HIS A 306 -2.47 -6.01 -7.87
C HIS A 306 -2.58 -5.02 -9.06
N HIS A 307 -3.55 -5.22 -9.96
CA HIS A 307 -3.87 -4.34 -11.09
C HIS A 307 -4.89 -3.23 -10.76
N PHE A 308 -5.46 -3.22 -9.56
CA PHE A 308 -6.37 -2.14 -9.15
C PHE A 308 -5.61 -0.82 -9.04
N GLU A 309 -5.87 0.10 -9.98
CA GLU A 309 -5.34 1.47 -9.98
C GLU A 309 -5.84 2.24 -8.76
N HIS A 310 -7.12 2.08 -8.43
CA HIS A 310 -7.78 2.73 -7.30
C HIS A 310 -8.39 1.67 -6.37
N PRO A 311 -7.58 0.98 -5.55
CA PRO A 311 -8.02 -0.18 -4.77
C PRO A 311 -9.12 0.17 -3.78
N GLN A 312 -9.07 1.34 -3.13
CA GLN A 312 -10.08 1.78 -2.16
C GLN A 312 -11.45 1.98 -2.83
N GLN A 313 -11.49 2.67 -3.97
CA GLN A 313 -12.71 2.92 -4.75
C GLN A 313 -13.28 1.61 -5.30
N THR A 314 -12.42 0.77 -5.87
CA THR A 314 -12.81 -0.53 -6.42
C THR A 314 -13.36 -1.44 -5.33
N LEU A 315 -12.69 -1.55 -4.17
CA LEU A 315 -13.17 -2.31 -3.02
C LEU A 315 -14.49 -1.77 -2.46
N ALA A 316 -14.67 -0.45 -2.39
CA ALA A 316 -15.94 0.14 -2.00
C ALA A 316 -17.07 -0.23 -2.98
N SER A 317 -16.77 -0.28 -4.28
CA SER A 317 -17.71 -0.71 -5.32
C SER A 317 -18.05 -2.21 -5.20
N ILE A 318 -17.06 -3.07 -4.96
CA ILE A 318 -17.26 -4.51 -4.67
C ILE A 318 -18.12 -4.71 -3.43
N ARG A 319 -17.79 -4.01 -2.34
CA ARG A 319 -18.54 -4.08 -1.09
C ARG A 319 -19.99 -3.63 -1.27
N ARG A 320 -20.25 -2.59 -2.08
CA ARG A 320 -21.62 -2.15 -2.41
C ARG A 320 -22.38 -3.23 -3.18
N ALA A 321 -21.74 -3.90 -4.13
CA ALA A 321 -22.35 -4.95 -4.95
C ALA A 321 -22.68 -6.22 -4.16
N LEU A 322 -21.87 -6.58 -3.15
CA LEU A 322 -22.11 -7.75 -2.30
C LEU A 322 -23.36 -7.60 -1.43
N ARG A 323 -24.17 -8.66 -1.37
CA ARG A 323 -25.23 -8.82 -0.37
C ARG A 323 -24.64 -8.88 1.05
N PRO A 324 -25.41 -8.54 2.09
CA PRO A 324 -24.98 -8.76 3.48
C PRO A 324 -24.51 -10.20 3.69
N GLY A 325 -23.32 -10.39 4.25
CA GLY A 325 -22.71 -11.71 4.43
C GLY A 325 -22.08 -12.32 3.17
N GLY A 326 -22.11 -11.62 2.03
CA GLY A 326 -21.43 -12.04 0.80
C GLY A 326 -19.91 -12.15 0.96
N LYS A 327 -19.28 -13.00 0.15
CA LYS A 327 -17.86 -13.34 0.25
C LYS A 327 -17.03 -12.66 -0.83
N LEU A 328 -15.80 -12.32 -0.48
CA LEU A 328 -14.75 -11.90 -1.42
C LEU A 328 -13.61 -12.93 -1.37
N PHE A 329 -13.25 -13.49 -2.51
CA PHE A 329 -12.08 -14.34 -2.67
C PHE A 329 -11.01 -13.61 -3.48
N VAL A 330 -9.78 -13.57 -2.95
CA VAL A 330 -8.63 -12.96 -3.62
C VAL A 330 -7.53 -14.01 -3.77
N ILE A 331 -7.18 -14.29 -5.01
CA ILE A 331 -6.09 -15.16 -5.41
C ILE A 331 -5.07 -14.29 -6.14
N ASP A 332 -3.91 -14.08 -5.55
CA ASP A 332 -2.90 -13.19 -6.16
C ASP A 332 -1.49 -13.64 -5.74
N PHE A 333 -0.47 -13.03 -6.35
CA PHE A 333 0.92 -13.33 -6.11
C PHE A 333 1.38 -12.90 -4.71
N ASP A 334 2.12 -13.78 -4.03
CA ASP A 334 2.80 -13.48 -2.76
C ASP A 334 4.16 -12.83 -3.06
N ARG A 335 4.19 -11.49 -2.94
CA ARG A 335 5.40 -10.68 -3.12
C ARG A 335 6.29 -10.74 -1.89
N ILE A 336 7.37 -11.52 -1.96
CA ILE A 336 8.29 -11.74 -0.86
C ILE A 336 9.70 -11.27 -1.24
N PRO A 337 10.20 -10.15 -0.68
CA PRO A 337 11.55 -9.66 -0.91
C PRO A 337 12.62 -10.74 -0.65
N GLY A 338 13.57 -10.87 -1.59
CA GLY A 338 14.64 -11.87 -1.52
C GLY A 338 14.23 -13.31 -1.85
N LYS A 339 12.95 -13.58 -2.14
CA LYS A 339 12.47 -14.89 -2.61
C LYS A 339 11.78 -14.84 -3.97
N SER A 340 10.92 -13.85 -4.19
CA SER A 340 10.16 -13.72 -5.45
C SER A 340 11.06 -13.32 -6.61
N ARG A 341 10.67 -13.71 -7.83
CA ARG A 341 11.33 -13.31 -9.08
C ARG A 341 11.27 -11.79 -9.28
N GLU A 342 12.28 -11.23 -9.95
CA GLU A 342 12.39 -9.78 -10.20
C GLU A 342 11.14 -9.17 -10.84
N TRP A 343 10.55 -9.87 -11.82
CA TRP A 343 9.31 -9.44 -12.45
C TRP A 343 8.19 -9.27 -11.41
N LEU A 344 8.03 -10.21 -10.48
CA LEU A 344 6.99 -10.13 -9.45
C LEU A 344 7.26 -8.95 -8.50
N LEU A 345 8.51 -8.75 -8.09
CA LEU A 345 8.90 -7.65 -7.20
C LEU A 345 8.64 -6.25 -7.79
N THR A 346 8.70 -6.14 -9.12
CA THR A 346 8.50 -4.90 -9.88
C THR A 346 7.08 -4.73 -10.41
N HIS A 347 6.34 -5.82 -10.60
CA HIS A 347 4.97 -5.86 -11.14
C HIS A 347 3.90 -5.79 -10.06
N VAL A 348 4.06 -6.54 -8.97
CA VAL A 348 3.09 -6.59 -7.87
C VAL A 348 3.36 -5.43 -6.92
N ARG A 349 2.34 -4.59 -6.67
CA ARG A 349 2.50 -3.31 -5.97
C ARG A 349 2.77 -3.44 -4.46
N ALA A 350 2.35 -4.53 -3.83
CA ALA A 350 2.58 -4.76 -2.40
C ALA A 350 2.61 -6.24 -2.04
N ASP A 351 2.93 -6.56 -0.78
CA ASP A 351 2.90 -7.92 -0.24
C ASP A 351 1.49 -8.36 0.19
N LYS A 352 1.34 -9.65 0.49
CA LYS A 352 0.06 -10.24 0.91
C LYS A 352 -0.51 -9.60 2.18
N ALA A 353 0.34 -9.25 3.15
CA ALA A 353 -0.11 -8.65 4.41
C ALA A 353 -0.71 -7.26 4.16
N THR A 354 -0.07 -6.50 3.27
CA THR A 354 -0.52 -5.19 2.81
C THR A 354 -1.88 -5.30 2.11
N PHE A 355 -2.00 -6.16 1.09
CA PHE A 355 -3.26 -6.39 0.40
C PHE A 355 -4.39 -6.85 1.31
N ARG A 356 -4.09 -7.73 2.28
CA ARG A 356 -5.07 -8.12 3.30
C ARG A 356 -5.58 -6.93 4.09
N LYS A 357 -4.68 -6.07 4.57
CA LYS A 357 -5.05 -4.92 5.40
C LYS A 357 -5.85 -3.87 4.62
N GLU A 358 -5.58 -3.68 3.33
CA GLU A 358 -6.40 -2.85 2.46
C GLU A 358 -7.85 -3.37 2.38
N ILE A 359 -8.00 -4.67 2.16
CA ILE A 359 -9.32 -5.33 2.07
C ILE A 359 -10.04 -5.20 3.41
N GLU A 360 -9.37 -5.47 4.52
CA GLU A 360 -9.94 -5.32 5.86
C GLU A 360 -10.39 -3.87 6.12
N SER A 361 -9.56 -2.89 5.76
CA SER A 361 -9.86 -1.46 5.90
C SER A 361 -11.04 -1.00 5.03
N ALA A 362 -11.31 -1.69 3.92
CA ALA A 362 -12.46 -1.42 3.06
C ALA A 362 -13.78 -2.03 3.59
N GLY A 363 -13.79 -2.60 4.79
CA GLY A 363 -14.98 -3.11 5.46
C GLY A 363 -15.29 -4.56 5.12
N PHE A 364 -14.24 -5.39 5.10
CA PHE A 364 -14.29 -6.84 4.94
C PHE A 364 -13.63 -7.56 6.13
N ASP A 365 -14.26 -8.59 6.65
CA ASP A 365 -13.75 -9.40 7.75
C ASP A 365 -12.95 -10.56 7.14
N PHE A 366 -11.69 -10.71 7.53
CA PHE A 366 -10.88 -11.85 7.10
C PHE A 366 -11.45 -13.15 7.69
N LEU A 367 -11.72 -14.12 6.81
CA LEU A 367 -12.19 -15.44 7.22
C LEU A 367 -11.03 -16.41 7.35
N GLN A 368 -10.24 -16.56 6.28
CA GLN A 368 -9.19 -17.56 6.22
C GLN A 368 -8.22 -17.33 5.06
N GLU A 369 -7.01 -17.84 5.23
CA GLU A 369 -6.08 -18.16 4.13
C GLU A 369 -6.17 -19.67 3.91
N LYS A 370 -6.32 -20.10 2.66
CA LYS A 370 -6.35 -21.53 2.32
C LYS A 370 -5.13 -21.88 1.49
N LYS A 371 -4.39 -22.91 1.89
CA LYS A 371 -3.38 -23.50 1.01
C LYS A 371 -4.08 -24.33 -0.05
N ILE A 372 -3.81 -24.01 -1.32
CA ILE A 372 -4.31 -24.75 -2.47
C ILE A 372 -3.14 -25.51 -3.07
N ASP A 373 -3.30 -26.83 -3.23
CA ASP A 373 -2.29 -27.66 -3.86
C ASP A 373 -2.00 -27.15 -5.28
N GLY A 374 -0.72 -26.94 -5.59
CA GLY A 374 -0.27 -26.40 -6.87
C GLY A 374 0.00 -24.89 -6.87
N LEU A 375 -0.46 -24.14 -5.86
CA LEU A 375 -0.07 -22.73 -5.70
C LEU A 375 1.20 -22.61 -4.84
N GLN A 376 2.28 -22.09 -5.42
CA GLN A 376 3.56 -21.80 -4.77
C GLN A 376 3.82 -20.30 -4.72
N GLU A 377 3.56 -19.58 -5.82
CA GLU A 377 3.74 -18.13 -5.90
C GLU A 377 2.45 -17.37 -5.62
N ASN A 378 1.28 -18.02 -5.72
CA ASN A 378 -0.01 -17.41 -5.42
C ASN A 378 -0.53 -17.81 -4.02
N TYR A 379 -1.24 -16.90 -3.37
CA TYR A 379 -2.02 -17.16 -2.15
C TYR A 379 -3.52 -17.24 -2.46
N PHE A 380 -4.32 -17.77 -1.52
CA PHE A 380 -5.79 -17.69 -1.55
C PHE A 380 -6.29 -17.13 -0.23
N LEU A 381 -6.97 -15.97 -0.28
CA LEU A 381 -7.61 -15.35 0.88
C LEU A 381 -9.12 -15.29 0.69
N ALA A 382 -9.85 -15.54 1.76
CA ALA A 382 -11.30 -15.41 1.82
C ALA A 382 -11.70 -14.35 2.86
N PHE A 383 -12.64 -13.49 2.48
CA PHE A 383 -13.20 -12.44 3.30
C PHE A 383 -14.72 -12.46 3.24
N GLN A 384 -15.36 -11.83 4.23
CA GLN A 384 -16.80 -11.59 4.26
C GLN A 384 -17.08 -10.10 4.36
N LYS A 385 -18.11 -9.61 3.66
CA LYS A 385 -18.58 -8.24 3.85
C LYS A 385 -19.09 -8.03 5.28
N ASN A 386 -18.55 -7.03 5.97
CA ASN A 386 -18.97 -6.63 7.31
C ASN A 386 -20.43 -6.17 7.30
N ARG A 387 -21.10 -6.35 8.43
CA ARG A 387 -22.51 -5.97 8.61
C ARG A 387 -22.77 -4.49 8.35
#